data_AF-A0A358M8L0-F1
#
_entry.id   AF-A0A358M8L0-F1
#
_cell.length_a   1.000
_cell.length_b   1.000
_cell.length_c   1.000
_cell.angle_alpha   90.00
_cell.angle_beta   90.00
_cell.angle_gamma   90.00
#
_symmetry.space_group_name_H-M   'P 1'
#
loop_
_entity.id
_entity.type
_entity.pdbx_description
1 polymer ?
#
loop_
_entity_poly.entity_id
_entity_poly.type
_entity_poly.pdbx_seq_one_letter_code
_entity_poly.pdbx_strand_id
1 'polypeptide(L)'
;DCKKEMDMVNRAFIETMIEGDAEGRGFQYPIPTYSITKDFDWSDTENNRLLFEMTSKYGTPYFSNYINSDMQPSDVRSMCCRLRLDLRELRKKTGGFFGSGESTGSVGVVTINMPRIAYLAKNEKEFYRRLDHLMDIAARSLKIKREIITKLMEEGLYPYTKRYLGTFENHFSTIGLVGMNEAGLNAAWLRKDMTHPETQKFTAEVLNHMRERLSDYQEQYGDLYNLEATPAESTSYRLAKHDVRQYPDIITASEEKGVPYYTNSSHLPVGYTDDLFSALDIQDELQTLYTSGTVFHAFLGEKLPEWHSAARLVRKIAENYKLPYYTLSPTYSICKDHGYLSGEQYECPVCHSKTEVYSRITGYYRPVQNWNDGKAQE
;
A
#
# COMPACT_ATOMS: atom_id res chain seq x y z
N ASP A 1 -27.09 -1.64 19.16
CA ASP A 1 -27.42 -0.78 20.32
C ASP A 1 -26.81 0.62 20.21
N CYS A 2 -25.48 0.80 20.07
CA CYS A 2 -24.84 2.13 20.03
C CYS A 2 -24.71 2.78 18.64
N LYS A 3 -25.65 2.53 17.72
CA LYS A 3 -25.53 3.00 16.32
C LYS A 3 -25.57 4.52 16.22
N LYS A 4 -26.47 5.16 16.99
CA LYS A 4 -26.63 6.62 17.00
C LYS A 4 -25.37 7.33 17.52
N GLU A 5 -24.76 6.81 18.58
CA GLU A 5 -23.53 7.35 19.14
C GLU A 5 -22.36 7.17 18.17
N MET A 6 -22.26 6.00 17.52
CA MET A 6 -21.24 5.76 16.49
C MET A 6 -21.42 6.70 15.29
N ASP A 7 -22.66 6.94 14.87
CA ASP A 7 -22.96 7.86 13.78
C ASP A 7 -22.59 9.31 14.15
N MET A 8 -22.82 9.72 15.41
CA MET A 8 -22.40 11.03 15.91
C MET A 8 -20.86 11.19 15.92
N VAL A 9 -20.13 10.15 16.36
CA VAL A 9 -18.66 10.16 16.37
C VAL A 9 -18.10 10.21 14.94
N ASN A 10 -18.64 9.39 14.03
CA ASN A 10 -18.25 9.40 12.63
C ASN A 10 -18.49 10.77 11.99
N ARG A 11 -19.64 11.37 12.24
CA ARG A 11 -19.96 12.71 11.73
C ARG A 11 -18.91 13.74 12.16
N ALA A 12 -18.69 13.87 13.46
CA ALA A 12 -17.74 14.84 14.01
C ALA A 12 -16.32 14.62 13.48
N PHE A 13 -15.89 13.36 13.35
CA PHE A 13 -14.60 13.01 12.77
C PHE A 13 -14.49 13.43 11.31
N ILE A 14 -15.48 13.08 10.48
CA ILE A 14 -15.46 13.37 9.04
C ILE A 14 -15.57 14.88 8.79
N GLU A 15 -16.43 15.60 9.51
CA GLU A 15 -16.55 17.06 9.42
C GLU A 15 -15.19 17.73 9.67
N THR A 16 -14.50 17.33 10.74
CA THR A 16 -13.14 17.82 11.04
C THR A 16 -12.18 17.51 9.88
N MET A 17 -12.21 16.28 9.34
CA MET A 17 -11.34 15.88 8.23
C MET A 17 -11.64 16.64 6.93
N ILE A 18 -12.89 17.06 6.69
CA ILE A 18 -13.30 17.87 5.53
C ILE A 18 -12.88 19.33 5.68
N GLU A 19 -12.99 19.89 6.89
CA GLU A 19 -12.53 21.24 7.20
C GLU A 19 -11.03 21.38 6.92
N GLY A 20 -10.25 20.38 7.35
CA GLY A 20 -8.80 20.38 7.21
C GLY A 20 -8.11 21.09 8.37
N ASP A 21 -6.82 21.34 8.24
CA ASP A 21 -6.07 22.12 9.22
C ASP A 21 -6.40 23.62 9.16
N ALA A 22 -5.74 24.43 9.99
CA ALA A 22 -5.96 25.88 10.06
C ALA A 22 -5.71 26.63 8.72
N GLU A 23 -5.02 26.01 7.76
CA GLU A 23 -4.77 26.55 6.43
C GLU A 23 -5.60 25.82 5.34
N GLY A 24 -6.57 24.99 5.75
CA GLY A 24 -7.45 24.24 4.85
C GLY A 24 -6.77 23.05 4.16
N ARG A 25 -5.63 22.59 4.67
CA ARG A 25 -4.93 21.40 4.16
C ARG A 25 -5.62 20.13 4.66
N GLY A 26 -5.66 19.09 3.84
CA GLY A 26 -6.09 17.77 4.29
C GLY A 26 -5.14 17.20 5.34
N PHE A 27 -5.67 16.53 6.37
CA PHE A 27 -4.85 15.88 7.38
C PHE A 27 -4.10 14.68 6.78
N GLN A 28 -2.79 14.59 7.07
CA GLN A 28 -1.98 13.42 6.68
C GLN A 28 -2.26 12.21 7.57
N TYR A 29 -2.62 12.47 8.83
CA TYR A 29 -2.92 11.46 9.85
C TYR A 29 -4.09 11.92 10.74
N PRO A 30 -4.88 10.97 11.29
CA PRO A 30 -4.84 9.54 11.02
C PRO A 30 -5.28 9.21 9.59
N ILE A 31 -4.91 8.04 9.06
CA ILE A 31 -5.41 7.55 7.77
C ILE A 31 -6.67 6.72 8.06
N PRO A 32 -7.89 7.27 7.88
CA PRO A 32 -9.10 6.50 8.09
C PRO A 32 -9.21 5.37 7.07
N THR A 33 -9.82 4.27 7.49
CA THR A 33 -10.11 3.11 6.64
C THR A 33 -11.55 2.68 6.90
N TYR A 34 -12.33 2.56 5.83
CA TYR A 34 -13.73 2.13 5.89
C TYR A 34 -13.88 0.76 5.21
N SER A 35 -14.51 -0.17 5.91
CA SER A 35 -14.79 -1.51 5.40
C SER A 35 -16.05 -1.48 4.53
N ILE A 36 -15.91 -1.90 3.28
CA ILE A 36 -17.01 -2.07 2.33
C ILE A 36 -17.42 -3.54 2.34
N THR A 37 -18.55 -3.83 2.99
CA THR A 37 -19.15 -5.18 3.07
C THR A 37 -20.34 -5.29 2.12
N LYS A 38 -20.88 -6.50 1.97
CA LYS A 38 -22.13 -6.74 1.22
C LYS A 38 -23.32 -5.98 1.80
N ASP A 39 -23.31 -5.73 3.12
CA ASP A 39 -24.35 -5.02 3.85
C ASP A 39 -24.03 -3.52 4.06
N PHE A 40 -23.02 -2.98 3.37
CA PHE A 40 -22.68 -1.57 3.48
C PHE A 40 -23.88 -0.71 3.06
N ASP A 41 -24.28 0.21 3.92
CA ASP A 41 -25.41 1.10 3.65
C ASP A 41 -24.98 2.18 2.65
N TRP A 42 -25.48 2.08 1.41
CA TRP A 42 -25.26 3.06 0.35
C TRP A 42 -26.35 4.14 0.28
N SER A 43 -27.30 4.14 1.22
CA SER A 43 -28.40 5.09 1.22
C SER A 43 -27.92 6.51 1.48
N ASP A 44 -28.79 7.46 1.15
CA ASP A 44 -28.51 8.87 1.25
C ASP A 44 -28.62 9.37 2.70
N THR A 45 -27.62 9.04 3.51
CA THR A 45 -27.48 9.47 4.91
C THR A 45 -26.48 10.62 5.03
N GLU A 46 -26.62 11.44 6.07
CA GLU A 46 -25.67 12.52 6.38
C GLU A 46 -24.22 12.02 6.45
N ASN A 47 -23.98 10.89 7.12
CA ASN A 47 -22.64 10.30 7.23
C ASN A 47 -22.09 9.83 5.89
N ASN A 48 -22.93 9.25 5.01
CA ASN A 48 -22.47 8.83 3.69
C ASN A 48 -22.14 10.03 2.79
N ARG A 49 -22.96 11.09 2.82
CA ARG A 49 -22.68 12.35 2.12
C ARG A 49 -21.31 12.88 2.53
N LEU A 50 -21.07 12.98 3.84
CA LEU A 50 -19.81 13.48 4.38
C LEU A 50 -18.63 12.56 4.02
N LEU A 51 -18.78 11.23 4.18
CA LEU A 51 -17.73 10.26 3.86
C LEU A 51 -17.24 10.40 2.42
N PHE A 52 -18.18 10.45 1.47
CA PHE A 52 -17.84 10.54 0.06
C PHE A 52 -17.48 11.95 -0.38
N GLU A 53 -17.91 12.99 0.32
CA GLU A 53 -17.42 14.36 0.16
C GLU A 53 -15.93 14.43 0.55
N MET A 54 -15.57 13.92 1.72
CA MET A 54 -14.18 13.78 2.18
C MET A 54 -13.33 12.99 1.18
N THR A 55 -13.88 11.89 0.66
CA THR A 55 -13.24 11.05 -0.36
C THR A 55 -13.00 11.82 -1.65
N SER A 56 -14.01 12.55 -2.14
CA SER A 56 -13.88 13.33 -3.37
C SER A 56 -12.87 14.46 -3.23
N LYS A 57 -12.83 15.13 -2.08
CA LYS A 57 -12.04 16.35 -1.83
C LYS A 57 -10.57 16.05 -1.56
N TYR A 58 -10.29 15.09 -0.68
CA TYR A 58 -8.93 14.80 -0.21
C TYR A 58 -8.48 13.37 -0.51
N GLY A 59 -9.29 12.55 -1.16
CA GLY A 59 -8.94 11.15 -1.41
C GLY A 59 -8.79 10.31 -0.15
N THR A 60 -9.35 10.73 0.97
CA THR A 60 -9.38 9.97 2.22
C THR A 60 -10.84 9.59 2.47
N PRO A 61 -11.17 8.34 2.83
CA PRO A 61 -10.33 7.33 3.44
C PRO A 61 -9.73 6.30 2.46
N TYR A 62 -9.12 5.27 3.02
CA TYR A 62 -8.96 3.98 2.34
C TYR A 62 -10.23 3.15 2.46
N PHE A 63 -10.48 2.32 1.46
CA PHE A 63 -11.57 1.37 1.44
C PHE A 63 -11.02 -0.05 1.48
N SER A 64 -11.45 -0.82 2.46
CA SER A 64 -11.16 -2.25 2.56
C SER A 64 -12.31 -3.04 1.93
N ASN A 65 -12.04 -3.83 0.89
CA ASN A 65 -13.06 -4.57 0.16
C ASN A 65 -13.34 -5.94 0.78
N TYR A 66 -14.59 -6.17 1.17
CA TYR A 66 -15.08 -7.46 1.65
C TYR A 66 -16.24 -8.02 0.81
N ILE A 67 -16.69 -7.32 -0.25
CA ILE A 67 -17.80 -7.80 -1.09
C ILE A 67 -17.42 -9.08 -1.82
N ASN A 68 -16.25 -9.06 -2.47
CA ASN A 68 -15.73 -10.15 -3.28
C ASN A 68 -14.61 -10.94 -2.58
N SER A 69 -14.62 -10.97 -1.25
CA SER A 69 -13.65 -11.69 -0.42
C SER A 69 -14.35 -12.73 0.45
N ASP A 70 -13.70 -13.87 0.69
CA ASP A 70 -14.16 -14.89 1.65
C ASP A 70 -13.91 -14.50 3.12
N MET A 71 -13.54 -13.24 3.38
CA MET A 71 -13.16 -12.74 4.69
C MET A 71 -14.22 -11.76 5.19
N GLN A 72 -14.45 -11.73 6.51
CA GLN A 72 -15.28 -10.70 7.14
C GLN A 72 -14.41 -9.58 7.73
N PRO A 73 -14.96 -8.38 8.00
CA PRO A 73 -14.24 -7.31 8.70
C PRO A 73 -13.67 -7.73 10.06
N SER A 74 -14.31 -8.69 10.73
CA SER A 74 -13.82 -9.29 11.99
C SER A 74 -12.64 -10.23 11.80
N ASP A 75 -12.35 -10.65 10.57
CA ASP A 75 -11.28 -11.59 10.23
C ASP A 75 -10.00 -10.89 9.78
N VAL A 76 -10.02 -9.56 9.69
CA VAL A 76 -8.90 -8.75 9.20
C VAL A 76 -8.84 -7.42 9.93
N ARG A 77 -7.65 -7.05 10.41
CA ARG A 77 -7.35 -5.67 10.81
C ARG A 77 -6.19 -5.12 9.98
N SER A 78 -6.35 -3.87 9.56
CA SER A 78 -5.27 -3.08 8.96
C SER A 78 -4.39 -2.49 10.05
N MET A 79 -3.13 -2.88 10.08
CA MET A 79 -2.12 -2.22 10.92
C MET A 79 -1.27 -1.29 10.06
N CYS A 80 -1.32 0.01 10.35
CA CYS A 80 -0.56 1.04 9.64
C CYS A 80 -0.73 0.94 8.10
N CYS A 81 0.28 1.33 7.34
CA CYS A 81 0.27 1.55 5.90
C CYS A 81 0.08 0.26 5.07
N ARG A 82 -1.08 -0.43 5.16
CA ARG A 82 -1.62 -1.49 4.26
C ARG A 82 -1.62 -2.93 4.80
N LEU A 83 -1.15 -3.23 6.02
CA LEU A 83 -0.99 -4.62 6.49
C LEU A 83 -2.34 -5.35 6.66
N ARG A 84 -2.72 -6.24 5.73
CA ARG A 84 -3.90 -7.13 5.84
C ARG A 84 -3.50 -8.40 6.58
N LEU A 85 -4.23 -8.76 7.63
CA LEU A 85 -3.96 -9.96 8.44
C LEU A 85 -5.12 -10.95 8.32
N ASP A 86 -4.87 -12.19 7.93
CA ASP A 86 -5.88 -13.25 8.05
C ASP A 86 -5.89 -13.79 9.48
N LEU A 87 -6.91 -13.39 10.25
CA LEU A 87 -7.04 -13.79 11.65
C LEU A 87 -7.36 -15.27 11.83
N ARG A 88 -7.70 -16.03 10.78
CA ARG A 88 -7.90 -17.50 10.86
C ARG A 88 -6.58 -18.23 11.15
N GLU A 89 -5.47 -17.72 10.64
CA GLU A 89 -4.12 -18.24 10.96
C GLU A 89 -3.70 -17.86 12.39
N LEU A 90 -4.09 -16.68 12.88
CA LEU A 90 -3.87 -16.23 14.27
C LEU A 90 -4.78 -16.89 15.31
N ARG A 91 -6.02 -17.25 14.93
CA ARG A 91 -7.01 -17.93 15.81
C ARG A 91 -6.52 -19.30 16.31
N LYS A 92 -5.53 -19.91 15.65
CA LYS A 92 -4.86 -21.12 16.16
C LYS A 92 -3.98 -20.86 17.39
N LYS A 93 -3.64 -19.60 17.73
CA LYS A 93 -2.68 -19.27 18.80
C LYS A 93 -3.19 -18.38 19.94
N THR A 94 -4.27 -17.59 19.82
CA THR A 94 -4.72 -16.73 20.93
C THR A 94 -6.25 -16.47 21.00
N GLY A 95 -6.79 -16.49 22.23
CA GLY A 95 -8.18 -16.19 22.59
C GLY A 95 -8.28 -15.04 23.59
N GLY A 96 -8.27 -13.80 23.10
CA GLY A 96 -8.44 -12.59 23.91
C GLY A 96 -9.91 -12.16 24.07
N PHE A 97 -10.23 -11.53 25.20
CA PHE A 97 -11.61 -11.16 25.63
C PHE A 97 -12.33 -10.14 24.73
N PHE A 98 -11.62 -9.41 23.85
CA PHE A 98 -12.19 -8.41 22.92
C PHE A 98 -11.90 -8.70 21.44
N GLY A 99 -11.36 -9.89 21.13
CA GLY A 99 -11.01 -10.34 19.78
C GLY A 99 -9.50 -10.48 19.57
N SER A 100 -9.09 -11.48 18.80
CA SER A 100 -7.71 -11.74 18.42
C SER A 100 -7.24 -10.73 17.35
N GLY A 101 -6.86 -9.52 17.76
CA GLY A 101 -6.39 -8.48 16.80
C GLY A 101 -5.75 -7.22 17.40
N GLU A 102 -5.74 -7.05 18.72
CA GLU A 102 -5.27 -5.82 19.39
C GLU A 102 -3.74 -5.80 19.65
N SER A 103 -3.03 -6.90 19.34
CA SER A 103 -1.60 -7.06 19.66
C SER A 103 -0.82 -7.72 18.53
N THR A 104 -0.94 -7.18 17.32
CA THR A 104 -0.30 -7.71 16.10
C THR A 104 0.31 -6.59 15.25
N GLY A 105 1.23 -6.92 14.36
CA GLY A 105 2.01 -5.98 13.57
C GLY A 105 3.14 -6.71 12.85
N SER A 106 4.21 -6.00 12.48
CA SER A 106 5.42 -6.62 11.91
C SER A 106 6.65 -6.29 12.75
N VAL A 107 7.49 -7.29 13.03
CA VAL A 107 8.78 -7.09 13.74
C VAL A 107 9.83 -6.43 12.83
N GLY A 108 9.63 -6.50 11.52
CA GLY A 108 10.53 -5.95 10.54
C GLY A 108 10.15 -6.36 9.12
N VAL A 109 10.63 -5.55 8.17
CA VAL A 109 10.43 -5.76 6.74
C VAL A 109 11.79 -5.91 6.06
N VAL A 110 11.93 -6.90 5.18
CA VAL A 110 13.05 -7.03 4.24
C VAL A 110 12.48 -7.01 2.83
N THR A 111 12.92 -6.07 1.99
CA THR A 111 12.45 -5.94 0.60
C THR A 111 13.45 -6.54 -0.38
N ILE A 112 12.96 -7.41 -1.26
CA ILE A 112 13.74 -8.05 -2.32
C ILE A 112 13.75 -7.16 -3.58
N ASN A 113 14.94 -6.93 -4.13
CA ASN A 113 15.16 -6.17 -5.36
C ASN A 113 14.98 -7.07 -6.59
N MET A 114 13.78 -7.13 -7.14
CA MET A 114 13.44 -8.02 -8.25
C MET A 114 14.14 -7.68 -9.57
N PRO A 115 14.28 -6.40 -9.97
CA PRO A 115 15.03 -6.01 -11.17
C PRO A 115 16.45 -6.56 -11.20
N ARG A 116 17.16 -6.51 -10.06
CA ARG A 116 18.54 -7.02 -9.96
C ARG A 116 18.60 -8.54 -10.12
N ILE A 117 17.64 -9.27 -9.58
CA ILE A 117 17.58 -10.73 -9.74
C ILE A 117 17.38 -11.07 -11.21
N ALA A 118 16.42 -10.40 -11.87
CA ALA A 118 16.11 -10.60 -13.28
C ALA A 118 17.29 -10.26 -14.20
N TYR A 119 17.95 -9.13 -13.97
CA TYR A 119 19.13 -8.70 -14.72
C TYR A 119 20.29 -9.71 -14.62
N LEU A 120 20.54 -10.27 -13.43
CA LEU A 120 21.63 -11.22 -13.20
C LEU A 120 21.34 -12.66 -13.62
N ALA A 121 20.07 -13.00 -13.85
CA ALA A 121 19.66 -14.35 -14.22
C ALA A 121 19.74 -14.56 -15.73
N LYS A 122 20.26 -15.72 -16.17
CA LYS A 122 20.28 -16.06 -17.59
C LYS A 122 18.95 -16.63 -18.09
N ASN A 123 18.18 -17.22 -17.19
CA ASN A 123 16.89 -17.84 -17.44
C ASN A 123 16.06 -17.85 -16.16
N GLU A 124 14.78 -18.17 -16.32
CA GLU A 124 13.81 -18.21 -15.23
C GLU A 124 14.20 -19.15 -14.07
N LYS A 125 14.79 -20.31 -14.37
CA LYS A 125 15.26 -21.23 -13.32
C LYS A 125 16.35 -20.60 -12.44
N GLU A 126 17.26 -19.84 -13.06
CA GLU A 126 18.28 -19.11 -12.31
C GLU A 126 17.68 -17.95 -11.49
N PHE A 127 16.64 -17.29 -12.01
CA PHE A 127 15.89 -16.27 -11.28
C PHE A 127 15.33 -16.83 -9.97
N TYR A 128 14.57 -17.94 -10.02
CA TYR A 128 13.98 -18.54 -8.83
C TYR A 128 15.04 -19.02 -7.84
N ARG A 129 16.13 -19.62 -8.30
CA ARG A 129 17.25 -20.01 -7.41
C ARG A 129 17.86 -18.82 -6.66
N ARG A 130 17.98 -17.66 -7.32
CA ARG A 130 18.49 -16.43 -6.71
C ARG A 130 17.47 -15.82 -5.75
N LEU A 131 16.20 -15.84 -6.13
CA LEU A 131 15.09 -15.42 -5.27
C LEU A 131 15.06 -16.25 -3.99
N ASP A 132 15.09 -17.58 -4.08
CA ASP A 132 15.11 -18.49 -2.93
C ASP A 132 16.26 -18.17 -1.99
N HIS A 133 17.46 -18.02 -2.53
CA HIS A 133 18.64 -17.69 -1.73
C HIS A 133 18.47 -16.38 -0.95
N LEU A 134 17.90 -15.35 -1.59
CA LEU A 134 17.67 -14.06 -0.94
C LEU A 134 16.53 -14.12 0.08
N MET A 135 15.47 -14.89 -0.20
CA MET A 135 14.39 -15.13 0.75
C MET A 135 14.88 -15.89 1.99
N ASP A 136 15.78 -16.88 1.82
CA ASP A 136 16.39 -17.61 2.94
C ASP A 136 17.24 -16.71 3.83
N ILE A 137 17.93 -15.73 3.22
CA ILE A 137 18.67 -14.71 3.97
C ILE A 137 17.69 -13.78 4.70
N ALA A 138 16.65 -13.32 4.02
CA ALA A 138 15.64 -12.43 4.59
C ALA A 138 14.94 -13.07 5.80
N ALA A 139 14.48 -14.32 5.66
CA ALA A 139 13.82 -15.06 6.72
C ALA A 139 14.72 -15.25 7.94
N ARG A 140 15.97 -15.70 7.74
CA ARG A 140 16.95 -15.81 8.82
C ARG A 140 17.23 -14.47 9.50
N SER A 141 17.38 -13.40 8.73
CA SER A 141 17.60 -12.05 9.28
C SER A 141 16.42 -11.60 10.15
N LEU A 142 15.19 -11.86 9.72
CA LEU A 142 13.98 -11.50 10.48
C LEU A 142 13.82 -12.35 11.74
N LYS A 143 14.18 -13.65 11.68
CA LYS A 143 14.23 -14.53 12.85
C LYS A 143 15.20 -14.00 13.91
N ILE A 144 16.45 -13.71 13.51
CA ILE A 144 17.46 -13.15 14.41
C ILE A 144 16.96 -11.84 15.03
N LYS A 145 16.38 -10.94 14.21
CA LYS A 145 15.81 -9.69 14.71
C LYS A 145 14.74 -9.93 15.76
N ARG A 146 13.80 -10.85 15.51
CA ARG A 146 12.74 -11.22 16.44
C ARG A 146 13.30 -11.70 17.78
N GLU A 147 14.24 -12.63 17.75
CA GLU A 147 14.88 -13.17 18.97
C GLU A 147 15.53 -12.05 19.80
N ILE A 148 16.25 -11.14 19.13
CA ILE A 148 16.90 -10.01 19.80
C ILE A 148 15.87 -9.06 20.41
N ILE A 149 14.86 -8.59 19.66
CA ILE A 149 13.90 -7.62 20.20
C ILE A 149 13.03 -8.23 21.32
N THR A 150 12.72 -9.52 21.24
CA THR A 150 12.02 -10.24 22.31
C THR A 150 12.87 -10.29 23.57
N LYS A 151 14.15 -10.68 23.46
CA LYS A 151 15.09 -10.69 24.59
C LYS A 151 15.19 -9.30 25.24
N LEU A 152 15.38 -8.25 24.44
CA LEU A 152 15.48 -6.87 24.96
C LEU A 152 14.18 -6.42 25.64
N MET A 153 13.00 -6.83 25.15
CA MET A 153 11.72 -6.58 25.80
C MET A 153 11.62 -7.30 27.15
N GLU A 154 12.04 -8.56 27.22
CA GLU A 154 12.04 -9.38 28.44
C GLU A 154 12.96 -8.80 29.50
N GLU A 155 14.16 -8.34 29.10
CA GLU A 155 15.15 -7.64 29.94
C GLU A 155 14.73 -6.22 30.35
N GLY A 156 13.60 -5.72 29.86
CA GLY A 156 12.98 -4.48 30.32
C GLY A 156 13.31 -3.21 29.52
N LEU A 157 13.96 -3.32 28.36
CA LEU A 157 14.29 -2.16 27.52
C LEU A 157 13.09 -1.56 26.78
N TYR A 158 11.99 -2.32 26.64
CA TYR A 158 10.77 -1.86 25.97
C TYR A 158 9.55 -1.90 26.90
N PRO A 159 9.52 -1.09 27.99
CA PRO A 159 8.51 -1.20 29.03
C PRO A 159 7.09 -0.89 28.53
N TYR A 160 6.92 0.12 27.67
CA TYR A 160 5.63 0.44 27.07
C TYR A 160 5.15 -0.66 26.11
N THR A 161 6.03 -1.12 25.22
CA THR A 161 5.72 -2.22 24.30
C THR A 161 5.32 -3.48 25.05
N LYS A 162 6.06 -3.86 26.09
CA LYS A 162 5.72 -5.00 26.97
C LYS A 162 4.37 -4.80 27.65
N ARG A 163 4.08 -3.58 28.12
CA ARG A 163 2.82 -3.26 28.83
C ARG A 163 1.59 -3.30 27.94
N TYR A 164 1.70 -2.88 26.67
CA TYR A 164 0.57 -2.76 25.75
C TYR A 164 0.44 -3.93 24.76
N LEU A 165 1.56 -4.50 24.29
CA LEU A 165 1.56 -5.63 23.36
C LEU A 165 1.78 -6.98 24.06
N GLY A 166 2.52 -7.01 25.18
CA GLY A 166 2.86 -8.23 25.92
C GLY A 166 3.91 -9.09 25.23
N THR A 167 3.64 -9.52 24.00
CA THR A 167 4.47 -10.46 23.22
C THR A 167 4.54 -10.08 21.74
N PHE A 168 5.57 -10.55 21.05
CA PHE A 168 5.69 -10.47 19.59
C PHE A 168 5.21 -11.73 18.86
N GLU A 169 4.71 -12.75 19.55
CA GLU A 169 4.26 -14.01 18.91
C GLU A 169 3.21 -13.81 17.80
N ASN A 170 2.34 -12.81 17.97
CA ASN A 170 1.30 -12.47 16.99
C ASN A 170 1.78 -11.47 15.93
N HIS A 171 3.06 -11.11 15.91
CA HIS A 171 3.63 -10.18 14.92
C HIS A 171 4.28 -10.96 13.78
N PHE A 172 4.18 -10.44 12.56
CA PHE A 172 4.73 -11.03 11.36
C PHE A 172 6.20 -10.64 11.13
N SER A 173 6.90 -11.51 10.42
CA SER A 173 8.18 -11.25 9.78
C SER A 173 7.91 -11.00 8.30
N THR A 174 8.07 -9.76 7.85
CA THR A 174 7.59 -9.36 6.52
C THR A 174 8.68 -9.42 5.48
N ILE A 175 8.42 -10.14 4.40
CA ILE A 175 9.24 -10.11 3.19
C ILE A 175 8.42 -9.37 2.12
N GLY A 176 8.99 -8.31 1.58
CA GLY A 176 8.36 -7.53 0.51
C GLY A 176 9.16 -7.58 -0.77
N LEU A 177 8.63 -6.97 -1.83
CA LEU A 177 9.31 -6.85 -3.11
C LEU A 177 9.09 -5.47 -3.74
N VAL A 178 9.96 -5.13 -4.69
CA VAL A 178 9.86 -3.92 -5.51
C VAL A 178 10.32 -4.20 -6.94
N GLY A 179 9.72 -3.50 -7.92
CA GLY A 179 10.20 -3.43 -9.29
C GLY A 179 9.84 -4.62 -10.17
N MET A 180 8.66 -5.24 -10.04
CA MET A 180 8.30 -6.33 -10.96
C MET A 180 8.14 -5.88 -12.41
N ASN A 181 7.76 -4.62 -12.62
CA ASN A 181 7.75 -4.01 -13.94
C ASN A 181 9.14 -4.07 -14.61
N GLU A 182 10.16 -3.55 -13.92
CA GLU A 182 11.53 -3.57 -14.43
C GLU A 182 12.16 -4.97 -14.35
N ALA A 183 11.70 -5.86 -13.48
CA ALA A 183 12.11 -7.26 -13.49
C ALA A 183 11.72 -7.92 -14.84
N GLY A 184 10.52 -7.64 -15.36
CA GLY A 184 10.12 -8.13 -16.67
C GLY A 184 11.00 -7.58 -17.81
N LEU A 185 11.33 -6.30 -17.77
CA LEU A 185 12.21 -5.65 -18.76
C LEU A 185 13.65 -6.17 -18.72
N ASN A 186 14.19 -6.41 -17.52
CA ASN A 186 15.56 -6.89 -17.33
C ASN A 186 15.72 -8.39 -17.52
N ALA A 187 14.64 -9.18 -17.36
CA ALA A 187 14.67 -10.63 -17.55
C ALA A 187 14.97 -10.96 -19.03
N ALA A 188 16.13 -11.61 -19.26
CA ALA A 188 16.63 -11.92 -20.60
C ALA A 188 15.67 -12.79 -21.44
N TRP A 189 14.79 -13.57 -20.78
CA TRP A 189 13.81 -14.46 -21.40
C TRP A 189 12.42 -13.83 -21.57
N LEU A 190 12.17 -12.64 -21.01
CA LEU A 190 10.86 -12.00 -21.01
C LEU A 190 10.86 -10.69 -21.79
N ARG A 191 11.73 -9.72 -21.42
CA ARG A 191 11.91 -8.42 -22.10
C ARG A 191 10.60 -7.64 -22.33
N LYS A 192 9.68 -7.73 -21.38
CA LYS A 192 8.37 -7.08 -21.42
C LYS A 192 8.06 -6.44 -20.08
N ASP A 193 7.31 -5.36 -20.07
CA ASP A 193 6.89 -4.66 -18.85
C ASP A 193 5.54 -5.20 -18.34
N MET A 194 5.00 -4.63 -17.25
CA MET A 194 3.74 -5.07 -16.61
C MET A 194 2.49 -4.88 -17.49
N THR A 195 2.60 -4.14 -18.59
CA THR A 195 1.48 -3.93 -19.53
C THR A 195 1.20 -5.17 -20.37
N HIS A 196 2.15 -6.10 -20.41
CA HIS A 196 2.05 -7.32 -21.20
C HIS A 196 1.58 -8.52 -20.36
N PRO A 197 0.66 -9.37 -20.88
CA PRO A 197 0.18 -10.57 -20.19
C PRO A 197 1.29 -11.53 -19.75
N GLU A 198 2.40 -11.61 -20.48
CA GLU A 198 3.52 -12.47 -20.10
C GLU A 198 4.20 -12.04 -18.80
N THR A 199 4.36 -10.73 -18.59
CA THR A 199 4.94 -10.19 -17.36
C THR A 199 3.95 -10.28 -16.20
N GLN A 200 2.66 -10.11 -16.48
CA GLN A 200 1.60 -10.29 -15.48
C GLN A 200 1.60 -11.74 -14.97
N LYS A 201 1.64 -12.71 -15.90
CA LYS A 201 1.72 -14.14 -15.57
C LYS A 201 2.99 -14.46 -14.79
N PHE A 202 4.16 -14.02 -15.27
CA PHE A 202 5.42 -14.20 -14.55
C PHE A 202 5.36 -13.60 -13.14
N THR A 203 4.75 -12.42 -12.99
CA THR A 203 4.59 -11.77 -11.69
C THR A 203 3.69 -12.56 -10.75
N ALA A 204 2.58 -13.10 -11.25
CA ALA A 204 1.69 -13.96 -10.47
C ALA A 204 2.42 -15.25 -10.02
N GLU A 205 3.21 -15.87 -10.88
CA GLU A 205 4.03 -17.05 -10.55
C GLU A 205 5.08 -16.72 -9.47
N VAL A 206 5.78 -15.59 -9.60
CA VAL A 206 6.73 -15.12 -8.58
C VAL A 206 6.05 -14.87 -7.24
N LEU A 207 4.90 -14.20 -7.22
CA LEU A 207 4.15 -13.93 -5.99
C LEU A 207 3.69 -15.22 -5.32
N ASN A 208 3.18 -16.20 -6.08
CA ASN A 208 2.78 -17.50 -5.55
C ASN A 208 3.97 -18.30 -5.01
N HIS A 209 5.08 -18.33 -5.75
CA HIS A 209 6.33 -18.97 -5.29
C HIS A 209 6.80 -18.36 -3.97
N MET A 210 6.78 -17.03 -3.84
CA MET A 210 7.13 -16.36 -2.58
C MET A 210 6.18 -16.77 -1.44
N ARG A 211 4.88 -16.94 -1.69
CA ARG A 211 3.93 -17.39 -0.65
C ARG A 211 4.22 -18.81 -0.17
N GLU A 212 4.56 -19.71 -1.09
CA GLU A 212 4.96 -21.09 -0.75
C GLU A 212 6.20 -21.08 0.15
N ARG A 213 7.24 -20.32 -0.23
CA ARG A 213 8.44 -20.14 0.60
C ARG A 213 8.13 -19.56 1.98
N LEU A 214 7.23 -18.58 2.07
CA LEU A 214 6.79 -18.03 3.36
C LEU A 214 6.14 -19.10 4.24
N SER A 215 5.31 -19.99 3.66
CA SER A 215 4.73 -21.13 4.39
C SER A 215 5.80 -22.04 4.98
N ASP A 216 6.82 -22.38 4.18
CA ASP A 216 7.96 -23.18 4.64
C ASP A 216 8.67 -22.53 5.83
N TYR A 217 8.87 -21.20 5.79
CA TYR A 217 9.50 -20.46 6.88
C TYR A 217 8.64 -20.43 8.15
N GLN A 218 7.31 -20.39 8.02
CA GLN A 218 6.43 -20.47 9.18
C GLN A 218 6.55 -21.82 9.89
N GLU A 219 6.61 -22.92 9.13
CA GLU A 219 6.85 -24.25 9.69
C GLU A 219 8.25 -24.38 10.30
N GLN A 220 9.26 -23.89 9.59
CA GLN A 220 10.66 -23.99 9.99
C GLN A 220 10.98 -23.19 11.26
N TYR A 221 10.49 -21.94 11.36
CA TYR A 221 10.86 -21.02 12.45
C TYR A 221 9.80 -20.90 13.55
N GLY A 222 8.58 -21.40 13.32
CA GLY A 222 7.45 -21.29 14.24
C GLY A 222 6.84 -19.88 14.34
N ASP A 223 7.29 -18.95 13.50
CA ASP A 223 6.89 -17.55 13.47
C ASP A 223 5.95 -17.25 12.29
N LEU A 224 5.18 -16.17 12.40
CA LEU A 224 4.32 -15.72 11.29
C LEU A 224 5.15 -14.99 10.23
N TYR A 225 4.90 -15.28 8.95
CA TYR A 225 5.54 -14.63 7.81
C TYR A 225 4.49 -14.15 6.81
N ASN A 226 4.73 -12.99 6.20
CA ASN A 226 3.81 -12.39 5.23
C ASN A 226 4.53 -11.73 4.06
N LEU A 227 3.80 -11.62 2.96
CA LEU A 227 4.20 -10.96 1.73
C LEU A 227 3.59 -9.56 1.69
N GLU A 228 4.41 -8.55 1.41
CA GLU A 228 3.99 -7.15 1.34
C GLU A 228 4.34 -6.50 -0.01
N ALA A 229 3.39 -5.72 -0.54
CA ALA A 229 3.65 -4.77 -1.61
C ALA A 229 4.35 -3.55 -0.99
N THR A 230 5.68 -3.64 -0.84
CA THR A 230 6.51 -2.62 -0.19
C THR A 230 6.18 -1.23 -0.73
N PRO A 231 5.80 -0.24 0.10
CA PRO A 231 5.50 1.13 -0.36
C PRO A 231 6.67 1.87 -1.02
N ALA A 232 7.89 1.37 -0.78
CA ALA A 232 9.15 1.71 -1.45
C ALA A 232 9.47 3.20 -1.64
N GLU A 233 8.99 4.08 -0.75
CA GLU A 233 9.13 5.54 -0.85
C GLU A 233 10.58 6.01 -1.09
N SER A 234 11.52 5.44 -0.34
CA SER A 234 12.96 5.65 -0.53
C SER A 234 13.67 4.43 -1.11
N THR A 235 13.13 3.24 -0.86
CA THR A 235 13.72 1.96 -1.29
C THR A 235 13.80 1.83 -2.81
N SER A 236 12.76 2.27 -3.53
CA SER A 236 12.72 2.24 -4.99
C SER A 236 13.92 3.00 -5.59
N TYR A 237 14.03 4.28 -5.26
CA TYR A 237 15.14 5.15 -5.68
C TYR A 237 16.50 4.62 -5.22
N ARG A 238 16.63 4.24 -3.95
CA ARG A 238 17.90 3.79 -3.37
C ARG A 238 18.43 2.56 -4.10
N LEU A 239 17.58 1.56 -4.34
CA LEU A 239 17.99 0.32 -5.00
C LEU A 239 18.39 0.57 -6.45
N ALA A 240 17.57 1.30 -7.20
CA ALA A 240 17.84 1.66 -8.59
C ALA A 240 19.15 2.45 -8.73
N LYS A 241 19.40 3.44 -7.87
CA LYS A 241 20.67 4.20 -7.84
C LYS A 241 21.89 3.32 -7.59
N HIS A 242 21.78 2.35 -6.68
CA HIS A 242 22.87 1.40 -6.44
C HIS A 242 23.08 0.45 -7.62
N ASP A 243 22.00 0.04 -8.27
CA ASP A 243 22.04 -0.80 -9.45
C ASP A 243 22.69 -0.11 -10.64
N VAL A 244 22.23 1.08 -11.02
CA VAL A 244 22.81 1.84 -12.15
C VAL A 244 24.31 2.11 -11.96
N ARG A 245 24.75 2.33 -10.72
CA ARG A 245 26.19 2.49 -10.41
C ARG A 245 27.01 1.21 -10.65
N GLN A 246 26.41 0.05 -10.43
CA GLN A 246 27.09 -1.24 -10.53
C GLN A 246 26.90 -1.91 -11.90
N TYR A 247 25.75 -1.68 -12.52
CA TYR A 247 25.27 -2.25 -13.78
C TYR A 247 24.70 -1.10 -14.63
N PRO A 248 25.55 -0.36 -15.37
CA PRO A 248 25.10 0.84 -16.09
C PRO A 248 24.02 0.61 -17.16
N ASP A 249 23.85 -0.62 -17.62
CA ASP A 249 22.88 -1.06 -18.62
C ASP A 249 21.62 -1.72 -18.02
N ILE A 250 21.47 -1.73 -16.70
CA ILE A 250 20.24 -2.19 -16.06
C ILE A 250 19.10 -1.21 -16.34
N ILE A 251 17.94 -1.76 -16.69
CA ILE A 251 16.76 -0.97 -17.04
C ILE A 251 16.08 -0.53 -15.74
N THR A 252 15.84 0.77 -15.60
CA THR A 252 15.05 1.40 -14.53
C THR A 252 13.81 2.06 -15.11
N ALA A 253 12.87 2.49 -14.27
CA ALA A 253 11.65 3.17 -14.72
C ALA A 253 11.90 4.56 -15.31
N SER A 254 13.01 5.22 -14.92
CA SER A 254 13.34 6.55 -15.43
C SER A 254 13.79 6.54 -16.89
N GLU A 255 13.48 7.61 -17.61
CA GLU A 255 14.05 7.90 -18.93
C GLU A 255 15.60 8.00 -18.88
N GLU A 256 16.27 7.92 -20.04
CA GLU A 256 17.75 7.84 -20.16
C GLU A 256 18.56 8.92 -19.42
N LYS A 257 17.93 10.04 -19.03
CA LYS A 257 18.57 11.16 -18.29
C LYS A 257 17.90 11.47 -16.95
N GLY A 258 16.91 10.68 -16.55
CA GLY A 258 16.15 10.87 -15.32
C GLY A 258 16.84 10.31 -14.09
N VAL A 259 16.24 10.58 -12.94
CA VAL A 259 16.67 10.03 -11.65
C VAL A 259 16.18 8.58 -11.55
N PRO A 260 17.08 7.57 -11.40
CA PRO A 260 16.69 6.17 -11.51
C PRO A 260 15.82 5.72 -10.34
N TYR A 261 14.68 5.11 -10.65
CA TYR A 261 13.77 4.50 -9.69
C TYR A 261 13.19 3.19 -10.25
N TYR A 262 12.59 2.39 -9.36
CA TYR A 262 11.82 1.19 -9.73
C TYR A 262 10.35 1.37 -9.42
N THR A 263 9.50 0.81 -10.26
CA THR A 263 8.05 0.83 -10.06
C THR A 263 7.69 0.12 -8.75
N ASN A 264 6.75 0.69 -8.00
CA ASN A 264 6.41 0.18 -6.68
C ASN A 264 5.87 -1.26 -6.75
N SER A 265 6.47 -2.18 -6.00
CA SER A 265 6.00 -3.57 -5.87
C SER A 265 5.74 -4.26 -7.23
N SER A 266 4.48 -4.57 -7.53
CA SER A 266 3.99 -5.11 -8.80
C SER A 266 2.99 -4.18 -9.49
N HIS A 267 3.12 -2.88 -9.27
CA HIS A 267 2.26 -1.88 -9.92
C HIS A 267 2.58 -1.79 -11.42
N LEU A 268 1.62 -1.24 -12.16
CA LEU A 268 1.83 -0.78 -13.52
C LEU A 268 2.85 0.38 -13.54
N PRO A 269 3.57 0.58 -14.67
CA PRO A 269 4.34 1.81 -14.89
C PRO A 269 3.47 3.04 -14.66
N VAL A 270 4.05 4.09 -14.10
CA VAL A 270 3.34 5.36 -13.96
C VAL A 270 3.05 5.94 -15.33
N GLY A 271 1.86 6.53 -15.48
CA GLY A 271 1.41 7.10 -16.75
C GLY A 271 1.01 6.08 -17.82
N TYR A 272 0.91 4.78 -17.49
CA TYR A 272 0.52 3.76 -18.46
C TYR A 272 -0.87 3.99 -19.09
N THR A 273 -1.88 4.30 -18.26
CA THR A 273 -3.25 4.52 -18.73
C THR A 273 -3.97 5.50 -17.82
N ASP A 274 -4.79 6.36 -18.44
CA ASP A 274 -5.76 7.21 -17.73
C ASP A 274 -7.08 6.46 -17.47
N ASP A 275 -7.29 5.30 -18.09
CA ASP A 275 -8.46 4.46 -17.82
C ASP A 275 -8.25 3.60 -16.57
N LEU A 276 -8.91 4.04 -15.50
CA LEU A 276 -8.92 3.37 -14.21
C LEU A 276 -9.34 1.90 -14.29
N PHE A 277 -10.31 1.54 -15.13
CA PHE A 277 -10.80 0.16 -15.21
C PHE A 277 -9.79 -0.75 -15.91
N SER A 278 -9.14 -0.27 -16.98
CA SER A 278 -8.01 -0.98 -17.59
C SER A 278 -6.86 -1.24 -16.60
N ALA A 279 -6.56 -0.26 -15.72
CA ALA A 279 -5.54 -0.45 -14.68
C ALA A 279 -5.99 -1.48 -13.62
N LEU A 280 -7.26 -1.45 -13.22
CA LEU A 280 -7.85 -2.39 -12.28
C LEU A 280 -7.88 -3.82 -12.84
N ASP A 281 -8.23 -3.99 -14.11
CA ASP A 281 -8.28 -5.31 -14.77
C ASP A 281 -6.93 -6.04 -14.73
N ILE A 282 -5.82 -5.30 -14.77
CA ILE A 282 -4.47 -5.86 -14.66
C ILE A 282 -4.06 -6.05 -13.19
N GLN A 283 -4.37 -5.07 -12.33
CA GLN A 283 -3.87 -5.06 -10.95
C GLN A 283 -4.68 -5.97 -10.01
N ASP A 284 -5.96 -6.22 -10.27
CA ASP A 284 -6.84 -6.94 -9.34
C ASP A 284 -6.27 -8.29 -8.92
N GLU A 285 -5.89 -9.13 -9.88
CA GLU A 285 -5.31 -10.45 -9.61
C GLU A 285 -4.03 -10.33 -8.78
N LEU A 286 -3.08 -9.50 -9.23
CA LEU A 286 -1.77 -9.36 -8.57
C LEU A 286 -1.89 -8.85 -7.14
N GLN A 287 -2.78 -7.88 -6.88
CA GLN A 287 -2.96 -7.33 -5.55
C GLN A 287 -3.56 -8.36 -4.58
N THR A 288 -4.37 -9.31 -5.05
CA THR A 288 -4.91 -10.40 -4.20
C THR A 288 -3.87 -11.44 -3.78
N LEU A 289 -2.72 -11.51 -4.46
CA LEU A 289 -1.66 -12.46 -4.13
C LEU A 289 -0.80 -12.00 -2.94
N TYR A 290 -0.83 -10.72 -2.59
CA TYR A 290 -0.19 -10.26 -1.36
C TYR A 290 -0.98 -10.73 -0.14
N THR A 291 -0.31 -11.37 0.81
CA THR A 291 -0.95 -11.80 2.06
C THR A 291 -1.12 -10.66 3.05
N SER A 292 -0.50 -9.50 2.78
CA SER A 292 -0.63 -8.27 3.53
C SER A 292 -0.12 -7.07 2.71
N GLY A 293 -0.35 -5.84 3.16
CA GLY A 293 0.53 -4.75 2.76
C GLY A 293 0.30 -4.21 1.33
N THR A 294 -0.91 -4.30 0.79
CA THR A 294 -1.27 -3.85 -0.57
C THR A 294 -2.35 -2.78 -0.56
N VAL A 295 -2.29 -1.85 -1.52
CA VAL A 295 -3.36 -0.89 -1.84
C VAL A 295 -3.26 -0.48 -3.30
N PHE A 296 -4.41 -0.40 -3.96
CA PHE A 296 -4.53 0.20 -5.29
C PHE A 296 -4.91 1.68 -5.17
N HIS A 297 -4.12 2.56 -5.78
CA HIS A 297 -4.41 4.00 -5.82
C HIS A 297 -5.07 4.35 -7.15
N ALA A 298 -6.35 4.70 -7.10
CA ALA A 298 -7.05 5.27 -8.24
C ALA A 298 -6.69 6.76 -8.34
N PHE A 299 -5.58 7.09 -9.02
CA PHE A 299 -5.17 8.47 -9.25
C PHE A 299 -6.21 9.20 -10.11
N LEU A 300 -6.65 10.37 -9.63
CA LEU A 300 -7.62 11.22 -10.31
C LEU A 300 -6.96 12.59 -10.54
N GLY A 301 -7.19 13.19 -11.72
CA GLY A 301 -6.62 14.50 -12.04
C GLY A 301 -7.09 15.61 -11.10
N GLU A 302 -8.36 15.56 -10.68
CA GLU A 302 -8.93 16.53 -9.75
C GLU A 302 -10.04 15.91 -8.89
N LYS A 303 -10.58 16.71 -7.96
CA LYS A 303 -11.74 16.34 -7.14
C LYS A 303 -12.93 15.95 -8.03
N LEU A 304 -13.62 14.86 -7.68
CA LEU A 304 -14.89 14.51 -8.31
C LEU A 304 -15.96 15.57 -7.99
N PRO A 305 -16.83 15.93 -8.95
CA PRO A 305 -17.72 17.09 -8.83
C PRO A 305 -18.73 16.98 -7.69
N GLU A 306 -19.13 15.75 -7.35
CA GLU A 306 -20.11 15.48 -6.28
C GLU A 306 -19.74 14.21 -5.51
N TRP A 307 -20.13 14.17 -4.24
CA TRP A 307 -19.97 12.99 -3.38
C TRP A 307 -20.61 11.72 -3.99
N HIS A 308 -21.74 11.85 -4.71
CA HIS A 308 -22.38 10.71 -5.37
C HIS A 308 -21.47 10.05 -6.42
N SER A 309 -20.63 10.83 -7.10
CA SER A 309 -19.68 10.32 -8.09
C SER A 309 -18.59 9.49 -7.41
N ALA A 310 -18.07 9.94 -6.26
CA ALA A 310 -17.14 9.16 -5.46
C ALA A 310 -17.80 7.88 -4.93
N ALA A 311 -19.02 7.97 -4.40
CA ALA A 311 -19.78 6.82 -3.90
C ALA A 311 -20.00 5.77 -4.99
N ARG A 312 -20.45 6.18 -6.19
CA ARG A 312 -20.65 5.27 -7.34
C ARG A 312 -19.35 4.62 -7.78
N LEU A 313 -18.25 5.36 -7.81
CA LEU A 313 -16.96 4.82 -8.22
C LEU A 313 -16.44 3.79 -7.22
N VAL A 314 -16.44 4.13 -5.93
CA VAL A 314 -16.05 3.21 -4.83
C VAL A 314 -16.90 1.95 -4.89
N ARG A 315 -18.22 2.09 -5.01
CA ARG A 315 -19.13 0.96 -5.14
C ARG A 315 -18.82 0.08 -6.35
N LYS A 316 -18.62 0.70 -7.52
CA LYS A 316 -18.33 -0.02 -8.75
C LYS A 316 -17.00 -0.79 -8.66
N ILE A 317 -15.98 -0.22 -8.03
CA ILE A 317 -14.72 -0.93 -7.77
C ILE A 317 -14.99 -2.13 -6.83
N ALA A 318 -15.68 -1.90 -5.71
CA ALA A 318 -15.95 -2.92 -4.71
C ALA A 318 -16.74 -4.12 -5.27
N GLU A 319 -17.74 -3.86 -6.11
CA GLU A 319 -18.64 -4.87 -6.67
C GLU A 319 -17.99 -5.67 -7.82
N ASN A 320 -17.07 -5.07 -8.59
CA ASN A 320 -16.50 -5.74 -9.78
C ASN A 320 -15.11 -6.37 -9.54
N TYR A 321 -14.38 -5.95 -8.52
CA TYR A 321 -12.99 -6.38 -8.26
C TYR A 321 -12.82 -7.02 -6.89
N LYS A 322 -11.76 -7.83 -6.72
CA LYS A 322 -11.43 -8.59 -5.51
C LYS A 322 -10.34 -7.95 -4.65
N LEU A 323 -9.65 -6.95 -5.19
CA LEU A 323 -8.52 -6.29 -4.56
C LEU A 323 -8.87 -5.82 -3.14
N PRO A 324 -7.94 -6.03 -2.18
CA PRO A 324 -8.27 -5.91 -0.77
C PRO A 324 -8.42 -4.47 -0.30
N TYR A 325 -7.64 -3.55 -0.88
CA TYR A 325 -7.61 -2.15 -0.49
C TYR A 325 -7.51 -1.26 -1.71
N TYR A 326 -8.30 -0.21 -1.71
CA TYR A 326 -8.21 0.85 -2.70
C TYR A 326 -8.54 2.20 -2.10
N THR A 327 -8.14 3.25 -2.80
CA THR A 327 -8.43 4.63 -2.44
C THR A 327 -8.53 5.47 -3.71
N LEU A 328 -9.29 6.57 -3.63
CA LEU A 328 -9.29 7.60 -4.66
C LEU A 328 -8.17 8.60 -4.33
N SER A 329 -7.39 9.00 -5.32
CA SER A 329 -6.25 9.91 -5.14
C SER A 329 -6.36 11.12 -6.06
N PRO A 330 -7.30 12.06 -5.79
CA PRO A 330 -7.38 13.34 -6.49
C PRO A 330 -6.16 14.22 -6.19
N THR A 331 -5.74 14.97 -7.20
CA THR A 331 -4.78 16.07 -7.02
C THR A 331 -5.53 17.34 -6.62
N TYR A 332 -4.96 18.10 -5.68
CA TYR A 332 -5.50 19.38 -5.25
C TYR A 332 -4.38 20.34 -4.88
N SER A 333 -4.70 21.64 -4.81
CA SER A 333 -3.74 22.68 -4.45
C SER A 333 -4.24 23.54 -3.30
N ILE A 334 -3.33 24.09 -2.51
CA ILE A 334 -3.66 24.98 -1.38
C ILE A 334 -2.99 26.34 -1.60
N CYS A 335 -3.79 27.40 -1.60
CA CYS A 335 -3.34 28.78 -1.51
C CYS A 335 -3.36 29.23 -0.04
N LYS A 336 -2.31 29.91 0.41
CA LYS A 336 -2.25 30.43 1.79
C LYS A 336 -3.36 31.42 2.13
N ASP A 337 -3.81 32.19 1.14
CA ASP A 337 -4.82 33.24 1.32
C ASP A 337 -6.24 32.76 0.98
N HIS A 338 -6.37 31.86 -0.01
CA HIS A 338 -7.66 31.44 -0.57
C HIS A 338 -8.03 29.97 -0.28
N GLY A 339 -7.16 29.23 0.40
CA GLY A 339 -7.40 27.84 0.80
C GLY A 339 -7.40 26.85 -0.37
N TYR A 340 -8.32 25.88 -0.32
CA TYR A 340 -8.40 24.75 -1.25
C TYR A 340 -8.73 25.16 -2.69
N LEU A 341 -8.00 24.59 -3.64
CA LEU A 341 -8.18 24.71 -5.09
C LEU A 341 -8.26 23.31 -5.73
N SER A 342 -9.21 23.13 -6.66
CA SER A 342 -9.38 21.85 -7.37
C SER A 342 -8.23 21.62 -8.35
N GLY A 343 -7.67 20.41 -8.35
CA GLY A 343 -6.65 20.00 -9.30
C GLY A 343 -5.26 20.58 -9.02
N GLU A 344 -4.37 20.35 -9.98
CA GLU A 344 -3.03 20.90 -9.98
C GLU A 344 -3.05 22.36 -10.47
N GLN A 345 -2.77 23.29 -9.56
CA GLN A 345 -2.70 24.71 -9.85
C GLN A 345 -1.50 25.30 -9.14
N TYR A 346 -0.37 25.52 -9.82
CA TYR A 346 0.87 26.05 -9.22
C TYR A 346 0.79 27.52 -8.79
N GLU A 347 -0.17 28.27 -9.34
CA GLU A 347 -0.46 29.66 -9.02
C GLU A 347 -1.95 29.81 -8.71
N CYS A 348 -2.27 30.60 -7.68
CA CYS A 348 -3.65 30.83 -7.28
C CYS A 348 -4.39 31.67 -8.35
N PRO A 349 -5.59 31.26 -8.81
CA PRO A 349 -6.33 32.00 -9.82
C PRO A 349 -6.89 33.33 -9.32
N VAL A 350 -6.85 33.58 -8.01
CA VAL A 350 -7.38 34.80 -7.36
C VAL A 350 -6.27 35.80 -7.03
N CYS A 351 -5.20 35.39 -6.35
CA CYS A 351 -4.09 36.29 -5.98
C CYS A 351 -2.79 36.08 -6.77
N HIS A 352 -2.71 35.07 -7.64
CA HIS A 352 -1.49 34.71 -8.39
C HIS A 352 -0.28 34.32 -7.52
N SER A 353 -0.49 34.15 -6.20
CA SER A 353 0.54 33.60 -5.31
C SER A 353 0.80 32.13 -5.60
N LYS A 354 2.04 31.70 -5.39
CA LYS A 354 2.43 30.28 -5.48
C LYS A 354 1.64 29.42 -4.49
N THR A 355 1.17 28.26 -4.95
CA THR A 355 0.40 27.30 -4.15
C THR A 355 1.24 26.10 -3.72
N GLU A 356 0.69 25.32 -2.79
CA GLU A 356 1.19 23.98 -2.44
C GLU A 356 0.34 22.94 -3.20
N VAL A 357 0.94 22.14 -4.07
CA VAL A 357 0.23 21.11 -4.85
C VAL A 357 0.37 19.80 -4.09
N TYR A 358 -0.74 19.18 -3.74
CA TYR A 358 -0.80 17.94 -2.99
C TYR A 358 -1.19 16.78 -3.89
N SER A 359 -0.37 15.73 -3.86
CA SER A 359 -0.67 14.43 -4.44
C SER A 359 -0.26 13.32 -3.48
N ARG A 360 -0.69 12.09 -3.76
CA ARG A 360 -0.40 10.92 -2.94
C ARG A 360 0.90 10.27 -3.41
N ILE A 361 1.91 10.20 -2.54
CA ILE A 361 3.24 9.68 -2.89
C ILE A 361 3.28 8.14 -2.92
N THR A 362 2.84 7.50 -1.83
CA THR A 362 2.83 6.05 -1.65
C THR A 362 1.68 5.64 -0.76
N GLY A 363 1.42 6.37 0.32
CA GLY A 363 0.34 6.01 1.24
C GLY A 363 -0.32 7.20 1.96
N TYR A 364 0.18 8.41 1.72
CA TYR A 364 -0.28 9.62 2.37
C TYR A 364 -0.01 10.81 1.44
N TYR A 365 -0.65 11.94 1.72
CA TYR A 365 -0.47 13.14 0.94
C TYR A 365 0.76 13.92 1.38
N ARG A 366 1.51 14.45 0.42
CA ARG A 366 2.56 15.42 0.65
C ARG A 366 2.56 16.47 -0.46
N PRO A 367 3.00 17.70 -0.16
CA PRO A 367 3.30 18.66 -1.21
C PRO A 367 4.29 18.05 -2.21
N VAL A 368 3.98 18.09 -3.51
CA VAL A 368 4.83 17.57 -4.59
C VAL A 368 6.22 18.20 -4.53
N GLN A 369 6.30 19.45 -4.10
CA GLN A 369 7.56 20.18 -3.92
C GLN A 369 8.47 19.58 -2.85
N ASN A 370 7.94 18.75 -1.95
CA ASN A 370 8.68 18.10 -0.86
C ASN A 370 8.97 16.61 -1.13
N TRP A 371 8.72 16.15 -2.35
CA TRP A 371 9.01 14.77 -2.74
C TRP A 371 10.52 14.60 -2.96
N ASN A 372 11.03 13.39 -2.70
CA ASN A 372 12.41 13.07 -3.02
C ASN A 372 12.60 12.97 -4.55
N ASP A 373 13.82 13.15 -5.03
CA ASP A 373 14.12 13.16 -6.48
C ASP A 373 13.57 11.95 -7.24
N GLY A 374 13.62 10.76 -6.64
CA GLY A 374 13.09 9.54 -7.27
C GLY A 374 11.57 9.51 -7.32
N LYS A 375 10.90 10.05 -6.31
CA LYS A 375 9.44 10.19 -6.29
C LYS A 375 8.91 11.35 -7.10
N ALA A 376 9.68 12.42 -7.27
CA ALA A 376 9.33 13.52 -8.17
C ALA A 376 9.44 13.11 -9.65
N GLN A 377 10.24 12.08 -9.94
CA GLN A 377 10.41 11.52 -11.27
C GLN A 377 9.32 10.50 -11.62
N GLU A 378 8.76 9.84 -10.60
CA GLU A 378 7.60 8.93 -10.67
C GLU A 378 6.31 9.76 -10.78
#